data_AF-A0A3C1EHF7-F1
#
_entry.id   AF-A0A3C1EHF7-F1
#
_cell.length_a   1.000
_cell.length_b   1.000
_cell.length_c   1.000
_cell.angle_alpha   90.00
_cell.angle_beta   90.00
_cell.angle_gamma   90.00
#
_symmetry.space_group_name_H-M   'P 1'
#
loop_
_entity.id
_entity.type
_entity.pdbx_description
1 polymer ?
#
loop_
_entity_poly.entity_id
_entity_poly.type
_entity_poly.pdbx_seq_one_letter_code
_entity_poly.pdbx_strand_id
1 'polypeptide(L)'
;MGTTLRVMVEGDAQTPAVDRAVAEVHRLEAVLTTYRAESFVSRLNRRDPSLPTFREGYGTWYEIPRELHEILRECRRMHELSEGSFDPTVHAFIEAWGFETDAPRVPSKKRLSAALA
;
A
#
# COMPACT_ATOMS: atom_id res chain seq x y z
N MET A 1 4.53 -5.75 6.72
CA MET A 1 5.77 -5.06 7.11
C MET A 1 6.82 -6.13 7.39
N GLY A 2 7.47 -6.66 6.35
CA GLY A 2 8.46 -7.75 6.44
C GLY A 2 9.84 -7.30 6.93
N THR A 3 9.88 -6.53 8.00
CA THR A 3 11.11 -5.95 8.57
C THR A 3 11.05 -5.94 10.10
N THR A 4 12.16 -5.61 10.75
CA THR A 4 12.23 -5.50 12.21
C THR A 4 11.80 -4.11 12.69
N LEU A 5 10.89 -4.06 13.65
CA LEU A 5 10.52 -2.84 14.37
C LEU A 5 11.29 -2.75 15.69
N ARG A 6 11.87 -1.59 15.99
CA ARG A 6 12.45 -1.28 17.30
C ARG A 6 11.77 -0.03 17.85
N VAL A 7 11.18 -0.14 19.03
CA VAL A 7 10.56 0.97 19.76
C VAL A 7 11.36 1.18 21.06
N MET A 8 11.81 2.40 21.31
CA MET A 8 12.53 2.78 22.53
C MET A 8 11.74 3.90 23.21
N VAL A 9 11.50 3.76 24.51
CA VAL A 9 10.71 4.71 25.31
C VAL A 9 11.46 5.00 26.60
N GLU A 10 11.59 6.27 26.96
CA GLU A 10 12.11 6.74 28.24
C GLU A 10 10.95 7.29 29.08
N GLY A 11 10.89 6.97 30.38
CA GLY A 11 9.85 7.43 31.31
C GLY A 11 9.23 6.31 32.16
N ASP A 12 8.17 6.61 32.92
CA ASP A 12 7.60 5.66 33.91
C ASP A 12 6.52 4.70 33.34
N ALA A 13 5.92 5.04 32.19
CA ALA A 13 4.84 4.26 31.56
C ALA A 13 5.30 3.49 30.31
N GLN A 14 6.46 2.82 30.40
CA GLN A 14 7.18 2.24 29.24
C GLN A 14 6.37 1.15 28.54
N THR A 15 5.93 0.11 29.25
CA THR A 15 5.27 -1.05 28.63
C THR A 15 3.95 -0.67 27.94
N PRO A 16 3.02 0.07 28.57
CA PRO A 16 1.77 0.45 27.91
C PRO A 16 1.96 1.40 26.72
N ALA A 17 3.05 2.16 26.67
CA ALA A 17 3.38 3.01 25.52
C ALA A 17 3.93 2.17 24.35
N VAL A 18 4.82 1.22 24.64
CA VAL A 18 5.36 0.29 23.64
C VAL A 18 4.25 -0.56 23.04
N ASP A 19 3.37 -1.14 23.87
CA ASP A 19 2.27 -1.99 23.41
C ASP A 19 1.33 -1.23 22.46
N ARG A 20 1.02 0.03 22.79
CA ARG A 20 0.20 0.90 21.93
C ARG A 20 0.88 1.20 20.60
N ALA A 21 2.18 1.49 20.60
CA ALA A 21 2.92 1.73 19.38
C ALA A 21 2.96 0.50 18.47
N VAL A 22 3.19 -0.69 19.03
CA VAL A 22 3.20 -1.95 18.30
C VAL A 22 1.80 -2.28 17.75
N ALA A 23 0.75 -2.11 18.56
CA ALA A 23 -0.63 -2.31 18.13
C ALA A 23 -1.00 -1.39 16.96
N GLU A 24 -0.55 -0.13 16.98
CA GLU A 24 -0.81 0.82 15.90
C GLU A 24 -0.10 0.43 14.60
N VAL A 25 1.15 -0.06 14.68
CA VAL A 25 1.85 -0.58 13.49
C VAL A 25 1.09 -1.77 12.88
N HIS A 26 0.57 -2.69 13.69
CA HIS A 26 -0.24 -3.80 13.19
C HIS A 26 -1.57 -3.35 12.59
N ARG A 27 -2.23 -2.36 13.18
CA ARG A 27 -3.47 -1.77 12.64
C ARG A 27 -3.21 -1.15 11.26
N LEU A 28 -2.16 -0.35 11.12
CA LEU A 28 -1.77 0.25 9.84
C LEU A 28 -1.33 -0.80 8.83
N GLU A 29 -0.62 -1.84 9.25
CA GLU A 29 -0.25 -2.96 8.38
C GLU A 29 -1.48 -3.64 7.75
N ALA A 30 -2.55 -3.85 8.52
CA ALA A 30 -3.79 -4.44 8.02
C ALA A 30 -4.48 -3.59 6.94
N VAL A 31 -4.23 -2.28 6.93
CA VAL A 31 -4.74 -1.37 5.88
C VAL A 31 -3.79 -1.34 4.68
N LEU A 32 -2.49 -1.17 4.91
CA LEU A 32 -1.54 -0.69 3.90
C LEU A 32 -0.73 -1.79 3.18
N THR A 33 -0.63 -3.00 3.74
CA THR A 33 0.22 -4.03 3.14
C THR A 33 -0.31 -4.49 1.79
N THR A 34 0.55 -4.61 0.77
CA THR A 34 0.17 -5.20 -0.54
C THR A 34 0.25 -6.73 -0.54
N TYR A 35 0.94 -7.33 0.44
CA TYR A 35 1.25 -8.76 0.49
C TYR A 35 0.13 -9.63 1.07
N ARG A 36 -0.72 -9.08 1.96
CA ARG A 36 -1.83 -9.84 2.57
C ARG A 36 -3.08 -9.62 1.73
N ALA A 37 -3.68 -10.71 1.23
CA ALA A 37 -4.84 -10.63 0.37
C ALA A 37 -6.01 -9.85 1.00
N GLU A 38 -6.20 -9.99 2.31
CA GLU A 38 -7.30 -9.36 3.06
C GLU A 38 -7.05 -7.90 3.47
N SER A 39 -5.88 -7.34 3.16
CA SER A 39 -5.64 -5.93 3.47
C SER A 39 -6.57 -5.02 2.69
N PHE A 40 -6.83 -3.82 3.23
CA PHE A 40 -7.68 -2.87 2.56
C PHE A 40 -7.13 -2.48 1.16
N VAL A 41 -5.84 -2.17 1.07
CA VAL A 41 -5.19 -1.81 -0.21
C VAL A 41 -5.23 -2.96 -1.21
N SER A 42 -4.95 -4.20 -0.80
CA SER A 42 -4.97 -5.34 -1.72
C SER A 42 -6.39 -5.65 -2.24
N ARG A 43 -7.41 -5.50 -1.39
CA ARG A 43 -8.82 -5.59 -1.81
C ARG A 43 -9.22 -4.46 -2.75
N LEU A 44 -8.78 -3.23 -2.47
CA LEU A 44 -9.01 -2.06 -3.32
C LEU A 44 -8.38 -2.23 -4.71
N ASN A 45 -7.12 -2.69 -4.79
CA ASN A 45 -6.43 -2.94 -6.05
C ASN A 45 -7.16 -3.96 -6.94
N ARG A 46 -7.78 -4.98 -6.33
CA ARG A 46 -8.60 -5.98 -7.05
C ARG A 46 -10.04 -5.55 -7.29
N ARG A 47 -10.43 -4.35 -6.86
CA ARG A 47 -11.79 -3.81 -6.95
C ARG A 47 -12.82 -4.74 -6.29
N ASP A 48 -12.48 -5.24 -5.10
CA ASP A 48 -13.33 -6.14 -4.33
C ASP A 48 -14.74 -5.55 -4.15
N PRO A 49 -15.81 -6.23 -4.62
CA PRO A 49 -17.17 -5.72 -4.59
C PRO A 49 -17.76 -5.60 -3.17
N SER A 50 -17.13 -6.20 -2.16
CA SER A 50 -17.53 -6.09 -0.77
C SER A 50 -17.03 -4.81 -0.08
N LEU A 51 -16.19 -4.01 -0.75
CA LEU A 51 -15.77 -2.71 -0.23
C LEU A 51 -16.91 -1.70 -0.32
N PRO A 52 -17.06 -0.81 0.68
CA PRO A 52 -18.09 0.22 0.68
C PRO A 52 -17.89 1.20 -0.49
N THR A 53 -18.98 1.53 -1.16
CA THR A 53 -19.01 2.45 -2.30
C THR A 53 -20.13 3.47 -2.15
N PHE A 54 -19.90 4.71 -2.58
CA PHE A 54 -20.86 5.80 -2.39
C PHE A 54 -21.31 6.47 -3.69
N ARG A 55 -20.81 6.04 -4.85
CA ARG A 55 -21.22 6.55 -6.16
C ARG A 55 -20.93 5.55 -7.28
N GLU A 56 -21.91 5.37 -8.16
CA GLU A 56 -21.83 4.56 -9.38
C GLU A 56 -22.20 5.40 -10.62
N GLY A 57 -21.75 4.99 -11.82
CA GLY A 57 -22.12 5.60 -13.11
C GLY A 57 -21.02 6.38 -13.85
N TYR A 58 -19.97 6.83 -13.15
CA TYR A 58 -18.75 7.45 -13.75
C TYR A 58 -17.48 6.67 -13.36
N GLY A 59 -17.63 5.38 -13.07
CA GLY A 59 -16.67 4.57 -12.32
C GLY A 59 -17.12 4.33 -10.88
N THR A 60 -16.47 3.37 -10.22
CA THR A 60 -16.75 2.98 -8.84
C THR A 60 -15.96 3.85 -7.88
N TRP A 61 -16.66 4.50 -6.95
CA TRP A 61 -16.04 5.29 -5.89
C TRP A 61 -16.07 4.50 -4.59
N TYR A 62 -14.89 4.23 -4.03
CA TYR A 62 -14.72 3.49 -2.79
C TYR A 62 -14.60 4.42 -1.60
N GLU A 63 -15.29 4.11 -0.51
CA GLU A 63 -15.00 4.71 0.80
C GLU A 63 -13.72 4.10 1.35
N ILE A 64 -12.73 4.92 1.69
CA ILE A 64 -11.42 4.47 2.16
C ILE A 64 -11.11 5.01 3.56
N PRO A 65 -10.30 4.30 4.37
CA PRO A 65 -9.82 4.82 5.64
C PRO A 65 -9.15 6.19 5.49
N ARG A 66 -9.34 7.06 6.48
CA ARG A 66 -8.81 8.43 6.48
C ARG A 66 -7.29 8.46 6.30
N GLU A 67 -6.59 7.56 6.95
CA GLU A 67 -5.13 7.46 6.91
C GLU A 67 -4.64 7.05 5.51
N LEU A 68 -5.37 6.15 4.83
CA LEU A 68 -5.06 5.79 3.45
C LEU A 68 -5.27 6.98 2.51
N HIS A 69 -6.35 7.75 2.70
CA HIS A 69 -6.57 8.97 1.93
C HIS A 69 -5.45 10.00 2.15
N GLU A 70 -4.99 10.21 3.38
CA GLU A 70 -3.87 11.11 3.68
C GLU A 70 -2.56 10.65 3.03
N ILE A 71 -2.26 9.36 3.09
CA ILE A 71 -1.10 8.77 2.43
C ILE A 71 -1.19 8.95 0.91
N LEU A 72 -2.33 8.65 0.29
CA LEU A 72 -2.51 8.81 -1.16
C LEU A 72 -2.35 10.27 -1.61
N ARG A 73 -2.84 11.23 -0.80
CA ARG A 73 -2.64 12.66 -1.05
C ARG A 73 -1.15 13.03 -1.02
N GLU A 74 -0.40 12.51 -0.06
CA GLU A 74 1.03 12.75 0.04
C GLU A 74 1.81 12.07 -1.09
N CYS A 75 1.46 10.83 -1.44
CA CYS A 75 2.04 10.14 -2.58
C CYS A 75 1.82 10.91 -3.89
N ARG A 76 0.64 11.50 -4.10
CA ARG A 76 0.37 12.36 -5.25
C ARG A 76 1.27 13.60 -5.24
N ARG A 77 1.39 14.28 -4.10
CA ARG A 77 2.27 15.44 -3.96
C ARG A 77 3.73 15.09 -4.28
N MET A 78 4.21 13.94 -3.79
CA MET A 78 5.57 13.45 -4.06
C MET A 78 5.76 13.06 -5.53
N HIS A 79 4.76 12.46 -6.16
CA HIS A 79 4.79 12.13 -7.58
C HIS A 79 4.95 13.40 -8.44
N GLU A 80 4.14 14.43 -8.15
CA GLU A 80 4.22 15.73 -8.83
C GLU A 80 5.59 16.41 -8.60
N LEU A 81 6.09 16.44 -7.36
CA LEU A 81 7.39 17.05 -7.03
C LEU A 81 8.59 16.33 -7.62
N SER A 82 8.48 15.03 -7.85
CA SER A 82 9.55 14.20 -8.40
C SER A 82 9.46 14.01 -9.91
N GLU A 83 8.52 14.70 -10.56
CA GLU A 83 8.23 14.59 -11.99
C GLU A 83 8.02 13.13 -12.42
N GLY A 84 7.34 12.35 -11.57
CA GLY A 84 7.04 10.94 -11.80
C GLY A 84 8.15 9.95 -11.40
N SER A 85 9.29 10.42 -10.86
CA SER A 85 10.34 9.51 -10.37
C SER A 85 9.88 8.69 -9.16
N PHE A 86 9.00 9.25 -8.33
CA PHE A 86 8.21 8.51 -7.35
C PHE A 86 6.81 8.25 -7.93
N ASP A 87 6.41 6.99 -8.07
CA ASP A 87 5.08 6.64 -8.54
C ASP A 87 4.53 5.46 -7.69
N PRO A 88 3.46 5.68 -6.90
CA PRO A 88 2.87 4.64 -6.06
C PRO A 88 2.09 3.58 -6.87
N THR A 89 1.93 3.75 -8.18
CA THR A 89 1.11 2.88 -9.06
C THR A 89 1.91 1.83 -9.84
N VAL A 90 3.22 1.71 -9.58
CA VAL A 90 4.14 0.80 -10.30
C VAL A 90 3.95 -0.70 -10.02
N HIS A 91 2.87 -1.11 -9.37
CA HIS A 91 2.66 -2.51 -8.97
C HIS A 91 2.69 -3.48 -10.17
N ALA A 92 2.12 -3.11 -11.32
CA ALA A 92 2.18 -3.91 -12.54
C ALA A 92 3.63 -4.19 -13.02
N PHE A 93 4.56 -3.26 -12.77
CA PHE A 93 5.99 -3.49 -13.03
C PHE A 93 6.60 -4.43 -12.01
N ILE A 94 6.30 -4.26 -10.72
CA ILE A 94 6.76 -5.16 -9.66
C ILE A 94 6.36 -6.61 -9.99
N GLU A 95 5.12 -6.84 -10.42
CA GLU A 95 4.63 -8.15 -10.89
C GLU A 95 5.32 -8.63 -12.17
N ALA A 96 5.61 -7.72 -13.11
CA ALA A 96 6.30 -8.08 -14.35
C ALA A 96 7.70 -8.63 -14.06
N TRP A 97 8.45 -7.97 -13.18
CA TRP A 97 9.80 -8.33 -12.72
C TRP A 97 9.81 -9.51 -11.74
N GLY A 98 8.67 -9.81 -11.10
CA GLY A 98 8.55 -10.93 -10.17
C GLY A 98 9.23 -10.67 -8.82
N PHE A 99 9.35 -9.41 -8.39
CA PHE A 99 9.99 -9.06 -7.12
C PHE A 99 9.27 -9.62 -5.89
N GLU A 100 7.98 -9.93 -6.02
CA GLU A 100 7.18 -10.57 -4.98
C GLU A 100 7.19 -12.11 -5.08
N THR A 101 8.08 -12.69 -5.89
CA THR A 101 8.20 -14.14 -6.11
C THR A 101 9.63 -14.62 -5.84
N ASP A 102 9.80 -15.92 -5.63
CA ASP A 102 11.13 -16.55 -5.47
C ASP A 102 11.91 -16.67 -6.80
N ALA A 103 11.35 -16.19 -7.92
CA ALA A 103 11.94 -16.29 -9.25
C ALA A 103 11.93 -14.95 -10.01
N PRO A 104 12.65 -13.92 -9.51
CA PRO A 104 12.75 -12.64 -10.20
C PRO A 104 13.42 -12.83 -11.58
N ARG A 105 12.93 -12.08 -12.58
CA ARG A 105 13.40 -12.22 -13.97
C ARG A 105 13.32 -10.89 -14.71
N VAL A 106 14.18 -10.73 -15.71
CA VAL A 106 14.08 -9.62 -16.66
C VAL A 106 12.83 -9.84 -17.55
N PRO A 107 11.83 -8.94 -17.53
CA PRO A 107 10.62 -9.12 -18.32
C PRO A 107 10.89 -8.87 -19.81
N SER A 108 10.09 -9.49 -20.67
CA SER A 108 10.13 -9.16 -22.10
C SER A 108 9.59 -7.74 -22.34
N LYS A 109 10.02 -7.11 -23.45
CA LYS A 109 9.50 -5.81 -23.87
C LYS A 109 7.96 -5.79 -23.95
N LYS A 110 7.36 -6.86 -24.48
CA LYS A 110 5.90 -7.02 -24.54
C LYS A 110 5.25 -6.95 -23.15
N ARG A 111 5.85 -7.59 -22.14
CA ARG A 111 5.34 -7.60 -20.77
C ARG A 111 5.49 -6.24 -20.09
N LEU A 112 6.59 -5.52 -20.33
CA LEU A 112 6.77 -4.15 -19.85
C LEU A 112 5.77 -3.18 -20.50
N SER A 113 5.56 -3.28 -21.81
CA SER A 113 4.57 -2.44 -22.50
C SER A 113 3.14 -2.69 -22.00
N ALA A 114 2.80 -3.93 -21.64
CA ALA A 114 1.50 -4.23 -21.05
C ALA A 114 1.33 -3.65 -19.63
N ALA A 115 2.42 -3.43 -18.89
CA ALA A 115 2.38 -2.81 -17.56
C ALA A 115 2.26 -1.27 -17.61
N LEU A 116 2.44 -0.66 -18.79
CA LEU A 116 2.25 0.78 -19.03
C LEU A 116 0.80 1.15 -19.42
N ALA A 117 -0.02 0.15 -19.78
CA ALA A 117 -1.37 0.34 -20.33
C ALA A 117 -2.42 0.41 -19.24
#